data_AF-A0A932GC15-F1
#
_entry.id   AF-A0A932GC15-F1
#
_cell.length_a   1.000
_cell.length_b   1.000
_cell.length_c   1.000
_cell.angle_alpha   90.00
_cell.angle_beta   90.00
_cell.angle_gamma   90.00
#
_symmetry.space_group_name_H-M   'P 1'
#
loop_
_entity.id
_entity.type
_entity.pdbx_description
1 polymer ?
#
loop_
_entity_poly.entity_id
_entity_poly.type
_entity_poly.pdbx_seq_one_letter_code
_entity_poly.pdbx_strand_id
1 'polypeptide(L)'
;MFRKKPDIFLPLLAKQAEFAVQGLHGLQAYMREPQQEVADRVKGVEKDADEVRRILIDELNRNFITPIDREDIFALSRAIDDVLDYADTTTEEMAILG
;
A
#
# COMPACT_ATOMS: atom_id res chain seq x y z
N MET A 1 2.96 -13.09 -34.69
CA MET A 1 3.81 -12.28 -33.79
C MET A 1 3.13 -12.28 -32.42
N PHE A 2 3.69 -12.96 -31.41
CA PHE A 2 3.10 -12.98 -30.06
C PHE A 2 3.29 -11.61 -29.40
N ARG A 3 2.18 -10.89 -29.16
CA ARG A 3 2.20 -9.60 -28.47
C ARG A 3 2.23 -9.90 -26.97
N LYS A 4 3.31 -9.54 -26.27
CA LYS A 4 3.34 -9.61 -24.79
C LYS A 4 2.15 -8.80 -24.26
N LYS A 5 1.31 -9.40 -23.41
CA LYS A 5 0.32 -8.65 -22.65
C LYS A 5 1.05 -7.57 -21.84
N PRO A 6 0.51 -6.35 -21.72
CA PRO A 6 1.09 -5.32 -20.87
C PRO A 6 1.19 -5.82 -19.42
N ASP A 7 2.29 -5.49 -18.75
CA ASP A 7 2.52 -5.86 -17.35
C ASP A 7 1.68 -4.97 -16.43
N ILE A 8 0.73 -5.58 -15.74
CA ILE A 8 -0.16 -4.92 -14.78
C ILE A 8 0.39 -4.95 -13.35
N PHE A 9 1.31 -5.87 -13.03
CA PHE A 9 1.75 -6.13 -11.66
C PHE A 9 2.75 -5.09 -11.18
N LEU A 10 3.78 -4.79 -11.98
CA LEU A 10 4.80 -3.81 -11.60
C LEU A 10 4.21 -2.41 -11.35
N PRO A 11 3.30 -1.88 -12.18
CA PRO A 11 2.63 -0.62 -11.88
C PRO A 11 1.80 -0.63 -10.60
N LEU A 12 1.11 -1.74 -10.30
CA LEU A 12 0.33 -1.87 -9.06
C LEU A 12 1.24 -1.90 -7.82
N LEU A 13 2.35 -2.63 -7.87
CA LEU A 13 3.37 -2.64 -6.81
C LEU A 13 3.98 -1.25 -6.60
N ALA A 14 4.33 -0.55 -7.69
CA ALA A 14 4.82 0.82 -7.62
C ALA A 14 3.78 1.74 -6.99
N LYS A 15 2.49 1.56 -7.32
CA LYS A 15 1.41 2.36 -6.74
C LYS A 15 1.22 2.11 -5.25
N GLN A 16 1.32 0.87 -4.79
CA GLN A 16 1.32 0.56 -3.35
C GLN A 16 2.50 1.24 -2.64
N ALA A 17 3.70 1.20 -3.23
CA ALA A 17 4.87 1.86 -2.66
C ALA A 17 4.70 3.40 -2.59
N GLU A 18 4.07 4.02 -3.59
CA GLU A 18 3.71 5.45 -3.55
C GLU A 18 2.77 5.78 -2.38
N PHE A 19 1.81 4.91 -2.08
CA PHE A 19 0.91 5.09 -0.94
C PHE A 19 1.64 4.89 0.39
N ALA A 20 2.50 3.88 0.50
CA ALA A 20 3.31 3.67 1.70
C ALA A 20 4.16 4.91 2.02
N VAL A 21 4.80 5.53 1.01
CA VAL A 21 5.55 6.78 1.19
C VAL A 21 4.63 7.93 1.62
N GLN A 22 3.44 8.04 1.03
CA GLN A 22 2.46 9.06 1.44
C GLN A 22 1.98 8.88 2.88
N GLY A 23 1.70 7.66 3.31
CA GLY A 23 1.29 7.34 4.68
C GLY A 23 2.40 7.65 5.69
N LEU A 24 3.65 7.29 5.38
CA LEU A 24 4.81 7.63 6.20
C LEU A 24 5.03 9.15 6.32
N HIS A 25 4.82 9.91 5.25
CA HIS A 25 4.82 11.38 5.35
C HIS A 25 3.68 11.91 6.21
N GLY A 26 2.50 11.28 6.16
CA GLY A 26 1.37 11.60 7.03
C GLY A 26 1.68 11.35 8.51
N LEU A 27 2.23 10.17 8.85
CA LEU A 27 2.73 9.87 10.19
C LEU A 27 3.77 10.90 10.65
N GLN A 28 4.76 11.23 9.80
CA GLN A 28 5.77 12.22 10.14
C GLN A 28 5.15 13.60 10.43
N ALA A 29 4.14 14.01 9.65
CA ALA A 29 3.43 15.26 9.87
C ALA A 29 2.66 15.22 11.20
N TYR A 30 1.95 14.13 11.47
CA TYR A 30 1.22 13.93 12.73
C TYR A 30 2.15 14.00 13.94
N MET A 31 3.32 13.35 13.90
CA MET A 31 4.30 13.37 14.99
C MET A 31 4.85 14.77 15.28
N ARG A 32 4.86 15.68 14.29
CA ARG A 32 5.31 17.06 14.47
C ARG A 32 4.22 17.95 15.04
N GLU A 33 3.01 17.79 14.54
CA GLU A 33 1.84 18.56 14.94
C GLU A 33 0.61 17.64 14.95
N PRO A 34 0.28 17.03 16.10
CA PRO A 34 -0.83 16.09 16.19
C PRO A 34 -2.17 16.77 15.93
N GLN A 35 -2.79 16.42 14.80
CA GLN A 35 -4.11 16.90 14.40
C GLN A 35 -4.95 15.73 13.90
N GLN A 36 -6.21 15.65 14.34
CA GLN A 36 -7.12 14.55 13.95
C GLN A 36 -7.25 14.43 12.43
N GLU A 37 -7.31 15.55 11.72
CA GLU A 37 -7.41 15.58 10.26
C GLU A 37 -6.21 14.90 9.57
N VAL A 38 -5.02 14.97 10.17
CA VAL A 38 -3.82 14.30 9.65
C VAL A 38 -3.91 12.79 9.91
N ALA A 39 -4.40 12.37 11.07
CA ALA A 39 -4.65 10.96 11.35
C ALA A 39 -5.69 10.37 10.37
N ASP A 40 -6.81 11.06 10.17
CA ASP A 40 -7.85 10.65 9.23
C ASP A 40 -7.31 10.55 7.78
N ARG A 41 -6.34 11.40 7.43
CA ARG A 41 -5.66 11.33 6.13
C ARG A 41 -4.74 10.11 6.02
N VAL A 42 -3.98 9.75 7.05
CA VAL A 42 -3.16 8.53 7.06
C VAL A 42 -4.06 7.31 6.84
N LYS A 43 -5.16 7.23 7.58
CA LYS A 43 -6.18 6.19 7.42
C LYS A 43 -6.83 6.16 6.04
N GLY A 44 -7.04 7.32 5.43
CA GLY A 44 -7.51 7.41 4.05
C GLY A 44 -6.51 6.82 3.05
N VAL A 45 -5.22 7.10 3.24
CA VAL A 45 -4.13 6.58 2.40
C VAL A 45 -3.99 5.06 2.53
N GLU A 46 -4.11 4.52 3.75
CA GLU A 46 -4.13 3.08 4.01
C GLU A 46 -5.25 2.39 3.19
N LYS A 47 -6.49 2.85 3.32
CA LYS A 47 -7.63 2.29 2.55
C LYS A 47 -7.45 2.34 1.03
N ASP A 48 -6.89 3.44 0.52
CA ASP A 48 -6.63 3.58 -0.92
C ASP A 48 -5.55 2.58 -1.39
N ALA A 49 -4.52 2.33 -0.56
CA ALA A 49 -3.50 1.34 -0.85
C ALA A 49 -4.05 -0.09 -0.80
N ASP A 50 -4.93 -0.35 0.15
CA ASP A 50 -5.56 -1.64 0.41
C ASP A 50 -6.46 -2.05 -0.77
N GLU A 51 -7.15 -1.09 -1.40
CA GLU A 51 -7.87 -1.31 -2.66
C GLU A 51 -6.92 -1.66 -3.82
N VAL A 52 -5.77 -0.99 -3.94
CA VAL A 52 -4.76 -1.33 -4.97
C VAL A 52 -4.20 -2.73 -4.72
N ARG A 53 -4.00 -3.11 -3.46
CA ARG A 53 -3.58 -4.46 -3.09
C ARG A 53 -4.65 -5.48 -3.47
N ARG A 54 -5.93 -5.23 -3.20
CA ARG A 54 -7.03 -6.09 -3.63
C ARG A 54 -7.01 -6.32 -5.14
N ILE A 55 -6.83 -5.25 -5.93
CA ILE A 55 -6.73 -5.35 -7.39
C ILE A 55 -5.54 -6.24 -7.79
N LEU A 56 -4.37 -6.08 -7.17
CA LEU A 56 -3.20 -6.92 -7.44
C LEU A 56 -3.47 -8.40 -7.15
N ILE A 57 -4.12 -8.70 -6.02
CA ILE A 57 -4.48 -10.08 -5.66
C ILE A 57 -5.48 -10.68 -6.67
N ASP A 58 -6.46 -9.90 -7.09
CA ASP A 58 -7.43 -10.33 -8.12
C ASP A 58 -6.74 -10.61 -9.47
N GLU A 59 -5.78 -9.77 -9.87
CA GLU A 59 -4.99 -10.00 -11.09
C GLU A 59 -4.09 -11.24 -10.98
N LEU A 60 -3.52 -11.52 -9.79
CA LEU A 60 -2.76 -12.76 -9.55
C LEU A 60 -3.65 -14.00 -9.65
N ASN A 61 -4.90 -13.91 -9.20
CA ASN A 61 -5.87 -15.01 -9.29
C ASN A 61 -6.37 -15.25 -10.73
N ARG A 62 -6.45 -14.20 -11.54
CA ARG A 62 -7.00 -14.25 -12.91
C ARG A 62 -5.95 -14.52 -13.99
N ASN A 63 -4.70 -14.11 -13.78
CA ASN A 63 -3.63 -14.27 -14.76
C ASN A 63 -2.65 -15.38 -14.37
N PHE A 64 -2.53 -16.38 -15.25
CA PHE A 64 -1.60 -17.50 -15.06
C PHE A 64 -0.15 -17.20 -15.49
N ILE A 65 0.09 -16.05 -16.13
CA ILE A 65 1.41 -15.60 -16.58
C ILE A 65 1.73 -14.30 -15.85
N THR A 66 2.85 -14.30 -15.13
CA THR A 66 3.38 -13.16 -14.37
C THR A 66 4.77 -12.77 -14.88
N PRO A 67 5.22 -11.51 -14.69
CA PRO A 67 6.53 -11.05 -15.16
C PRO A 67 7.72 -11.64 -14.35
N ILE A 68 7.46 -11.99 -13.09
CA ILE A 68 8.36 -12.67 -12.15
C ILE A 68 7.54 -13.73 -11.38
N ASP A 69 8.15 -14.43 -10.43
CA ASP A 69 7.44 -15.41 -9.62
C ASP A 69 6.28 -14.79 -8.83
N ARG A 70 5.12 -15.44 -8.87
CA ARG A 70 3.88 -14.92 -8.24
C ARG A 70 4.02 -14.76 -6.74
N GLU A 71 4.80 -15.65 -6.13
CA GLU A 71 5.04 -15.66 -4.68
C GLU A 71 5.84 -14.42 -4.29
N ASP A 72 6.80 -13.99 -5.13
CA ASP A 72 7.55 -12.76 -4.93
C ASP A 72 6.67 -11.52 -5.09
N ILE A 73 5.77 -11.49 -6.08
CA ILE A 73 4.81 -10.38 -6.25
C ILE A 73 3.91 -10.27 -5.01
N PHE A 74 3.38 -11.39 -4.54
CA PHE A 74 2.53 -11.44 -3.35
C PHE A 74 3.30 -11.01 -2.09
N ALA A 75 4.50 -11.55 -1.89
CA ALA A 75 5.33 -11.26 -0.73
C ALA A 75 5.76 -9.79 -0.71
N LEU A 76 6.13 -9.22 -1.86
CA LEU A 76 6.48 -7.81 -1.97
C LEU A 76 5.27 -6.91 -1.71
N SER A 77 4.11 -7.23 -2.28
CA SER A 77 2.87 -6.48 -2.03
C SER A 77 2.52 -6.48 -0.54
N ARG A 78 2.61 -7.64 0.12
CA ARG A 78 2.40 -7.77 1.57
C ARG A 78 3.41 -6.97 2.39
N ALA A 79 4.70 -7.01 2.03
CA ALA A 79 5.72 -6.28 2.78
C ALA A 79 5.52 -4.74 2.68
N ILE A 80 4.99 -4.24 1.55
CA ILE A 80 4.65 -2.82 1.39
C ILE A 80 3.42 -2.47 2.24
N ASP A 81 2.40 -3.32 2.21
CA ASP A 81 1.17 -3.22 3.01
C ASP A 81 1.47 -3.11 4.51
N ASP A 82 2.26 -4.06 5.03
CA ASP A 82 2.65 -4.11 6.44
C ASP A 82 3.26 -2.76 6.91
N VAL A 83 4.06 -2.10 6.07
CA VAL A 83 4.68 -0.79 6.40
C VAL A 83 3.63 0.31 6.56
N LEU A 84 2.64 0.34 5.68
CA LEU A 84 1.58 1.34 5.72
C LEU A 84 0.62 1.09 6.88
N ASP A 85 0.27 -0.17 7.13
CA ASP A 85 -0.53 -0.58 8.30
C ASP A 85 0.14 -0.17 9.60
N TYR A 86 1.46 -0.34 9.72
CA TYR A 86 2.21 0.12 10.88
C TYR A 86 2.14 1.64 11.03
N ALA A 87 2.16 2.40 9.92
CA ALA A 87 2.05 3.86 9.99
C ALA A 87 0.66 4.32 10.44
N ASP A 88 -0.41 3.68 9.95
CA ASP A 88 -1.78 3.97 10.36
C ASP A 88 -2.00 3.61 11.83
N THR A 89 -1.70 2.37 12.21
CA THR A 89 -1.89 1.89 13.60
C THR A 89 -1.06 2.71 14.60
N THR A 90 0.17 3.08 14.29
CA THR A 90 0.97 3.99 15.14
C THR A 90 0.28 5.33 15.31
N THR A 91 -0.28 5.88 14.22
CA THR A 91 -1.00 7.17 14.27
C THR A 91 -2.27 7.07 15.11
N GLU A 92 -3.04 5.99 14.95
CA GLU A 92 -4.24 5.73 15.75
C GLU A 92 -3.92 5.56 17.24
N GLU A 93 -2.88 4.79 17.58
CA GLU A 93 -2.45 4.59 18.96
C GLU A 93 -2.01 5.91 19.61
N MET A 94 -1.23 6.72 18.90
CA MET A 94 -0.84 8.06 19.37
C MET A 94 -2.05 8.97 19.59
N ALA A 95 -3.07 8.90 18.72
CA ALA A 95 -4.28 9.71 18.85
C ALA A 95 -5.16 9.30 20.04
N ILE A 96 -5.11 8.03 20.44
CA ILE A 96 -5.90 7.50 21.58
C ILE A 96 -5.17 7.71 22.90
N LEU A 97 -3.83 7.61 22.91
CA LEU A 97 -3.02 7.56 24.13
C LEU A 97 -2.26 8.86 24.46
N GLY A 98 -2.05 9.74 23.48
CA GLY A 98 -1.36 11.03 23.62
C GLY A 98 -2.25 12.16 24.09
#